data_AF-A0A511YTB8-F1
#
_entry.id   AF-A0A511YTB8-F1
#
_cell.length_a   1.000
_cell.length_b   1.000
_cell.length_c   1.000
_cell.angle_alpha   90.00
_cell.angle_beta   90.00
_cell.angle_gamma   90.00
#
_symmetry.space_group_name_H-M   'P 1'
#
loop_
_entity.id
_entity.type
_entity.pdbx_description
1 polymer ?
#
loop_
_entity_poly.entity_id
_entity_poly.type
_entity_poly.pdbx_seq_one_letter_code
_entity_poly.pdbx_strand_id
1 'polypeptide(L)' 'MAGPFADEAIASAPLPTERTLRRRRNVLVQVVRFVAINLKMIRVIARGHG' A
#
# COMPACT_ATOMS: atom_id res chain seq x y z
N MET A 1 11.95 -4.82 22.76
CA MET A 1 12.87 -5.08 21.64
C MET A 1 12.19 -6.04 20.70
N ALA A 2 12.27 -5.81 19.39
CA ALA A 2 11.78 -6.79 18.43
C ALA A 2 12.58 -8.09 18.63
N GLY A 3 11.94 -9.25 18.53
CA GLY A 3 12.65 -10.53 18.71
C GLY A 3 13.69 -10.74 17.60
N PRO A 4 14.65 -11.66 17.78
CA PRO A 4 15.75 -11.89 16.83
C PRO A 4 15.27 -11.98 15.37
N PHE A 5 14.21 -12.75 15.13
CA PHE A 5 13.59 -12.91 13.79
C PHE A 5 13.12 -11.61 13.12
N ALA A 6 12.78 -10.58 13.88
CA ALA A 6 12.31 -9.31 13.33
C ALA A 6 13.49 -8.46 12.80
N ASP A 7 14.65 -8.53 13.45
CA ASP A 7 15.82 -7.75 13.06
C ASP A 7 16.44 -8.30 11.77
N GLU A 8 16.55 -9.62 11.62
CA GLU A 8 16.97 -10.27 10.37
C GLU A 8 16.00 -9.98 9.20
N ALA A 9 14.69 -9.95 9.46
CA ALA A 9 13.68 -9.65 8.46
C ALA A 9 13.76 -8.20 7.97
N ILE A 10 14.08 -7.25 8.86
CA ILE A 10 14.28 -5.84 8.51
C ILE A 10 15.56 -5.66 7.69
N ALA A 11 16.66 -6.30 8.11
CA ALA A 11 17.95 -6.21 7.44
C ALA A 11 17.94 -6.81 6.03
N SER A 12 17.17 -7.88 5.82
CA SER A 12 17.04 -8.56 4.52
C SER A 12 16.00 -7.92 3.58
N ALA A 13 15.22 -6.95 4.04
CA ALA A 13 14.20 -6.31 3.23
C ALA A 13 14.83 -5.49 2.10
N PRO A 14 14.36 -5.62 0.84
CA PRO A 14 14.87 -4.84 -0.26
C PRO A 14 14.58 -3.35 -0.03
N LEU A 15 15.63 -2.52 -0.10
CA LEU A 15 15.49 -1.08 0.03
C LEU A 15 14.67 -0.50 -1.12
N PRO A 16 13.80 0.49 -0.87
CA PRO A 16 13.03 1.13 -1.91
C PRO A 16 13.94 1.86 -2.90
N THR A 17 13.81 1.56 -4.18
CA THR A 17 14.51 2.29 -5.25
C THR A 17 13.96 3.71 -5.40
N GLU A 18 14.70 4.61 -6.04
CA GLU A 18 14.25 5.97 -6.33
C GLU A 18 12.91 6.02 -7.07
N ARG A 19 12.68 5.07 -7.99
CA ARG A 19 11.40 4.92 -8.70
C ARG A 19 10.27 4.62 -7.72
N THR A 20 10.53 3.78 -6.73
CA THR A 20 9.57 3.43 -5.67
C THR A 20 9.26 4.65 -4.81
N LEU A 21 10.28 5.41 -4.40
CA LEU A 21 10.12 6.62 -3.60
C LEU A 21 9.34 7.71 -4.35
N ARG A 22 9.67 7.96 -5.63
CA ARG A 22 8.98 8.93 -6.48
C ARG A 22 7.50 8.59 -6.65
N ARG A 23 7.18 7.31 -6.89
CA ARG A 23 5.78 6.85 -6.98
C ARG A 23 5.04 7.03 -5.66
N ARG A 24 5.69 6.78 -4.51
CA ARG A 24 5.09 6.97 -3.17
C ARG A 24 4.78 8.44 -2.88
N ARG A 25 5.63 9.38 -3.31
CA ARG A 25 5.44 10.83 -3.10
C ARG A 25 4.52 11.50 -4.13
N ASN A 26 4.18 10.83 -5.23
CA ASN A 26 3.37 11.42 -6.29
C ASN A 26 1.88 11.51 -5.88
N VAL A 27 1.38 12.74 -5.70
CA VAL A 27 0.00 13.02 -5.29
C VAL A 27 -1.03 12.49 -6.29
N LEU A 28 -0.79 12.58 -7.59
CA LEU A 28 -1.70 12.05 -8.60
C LEU A 28 -1.86 10.53 -8.46
N VAL A 29 -0.75 9.82 -8.21
CA VAL A 29 -0.78 8.37 -7.95
C VAL A 29 -1.55 8.06 -6.66
N GLN A 30 -1.40 8.88 -5.62
CA GLN A 30 -2.15 8.71 -4.37
C GLN A 30 -3.66 8.91 -4.59
N VAL A 31 -4.07 9.94 -5.32
CA VAL A 31 -5.48 10.23 -5.63
C VAL A 31 -6.11 9.09 -6.43
N VAL A 32 -5.45 8.62 -7.48
CA VAL A 32 -5.95 7.48 -8.28
C VAL A 32 -6.12 6.24 -7.40
N ARG A 33 -5.13 5.94 -6.54
CA ARG A 33 -5.22 4.80 -5.62
C ARG A 33 -6.36 4.97 -4.61
N PHE A 34 -6.54 6.17 -4.07
CA PHE A 34 -7.64 6.48 -3.14
C PHE A 34 -8.99 6.23 -3.80
N VAL A 35 -9.23 6.79 -4.98
CA VAL A 35 -10.48 6.60 -5.72
C VAL A 35 -10.73 5.12 -6.02
N ALA A 36 -9.72 4.40 -6.52
CA ALA A 36 -9.85 2.98 -6.85
C ALA A 36 -10.25 2.12 -5.64
N ILE A 37 -9.64 2.36 -4.47
CA ILE A 37 -9.96 1.63 -3.24
C ILE A 37 -11.39 1.93 -2.80
N ASN A 38 -11.79 3.20 -2.77
CA ASN A 38 -13.14 3.59 -2.36
C ASN A 38 -14.21 3.01 -3.31
N LEU A 39 -13.98 3.06 -4.62
CA LEU A 39 -14.88 2.42 -5.60
C LEU A 39 -14.99 0.90 -5.41
N LYS A 40 -13.89 0.23 -5.06
CA LYS A 40 -13.91 -1.21 -4.76
C LYS A 40 -14.79 -1.49 -3.54
N MET A 41 -14.65 -0.70 -2.47
CA MET A 41 -15.48 -0.84 -1.27
C MET A 41 -16.95 -0.62 -1.58
N ILE A 42 -17.29 0.47 -2.30
CA ILE A 42 -18.66 0.75 -2.74
C ILE A 42 -19.23 -0.43 -3.54
N ARG A 43 -18.46 -1.01 -4.46
CA ARG A 43 -18.88 -2.18 -5.24
C ARG A 43 -19.16 -3.40 -4.37
N VAL A 44 -18.34 -3.67 -3.36
CA VAL A 44 -18.56 -4.76 -2.40
C VAL A 44 -19.84 -4.52 -1.60
N ILE A 45 -20.04 -3.29 -1.09
CA ILE A 45 -21.25 -2.91 -0.36
C ILE A 45 -22.49 -3.06 -1.23
N ALA A 46 -22.47 -2.54 -2.46
CA ALA A 46 -23.61 -2.60 -3.38
C ALA A 46 -23.96 -4.05 -3.77
N ARG A 47 -22.97 -4.94 -3.87
CA ARG A 47 -23.19 -6.37 -4.14
C ARG A 47 -23.65 -7.17 -2.93
N GLY A 48 -23.43 -6.68 -1.71
CA GLY A 48 -23.86 -7.34 -0.48
C GLY A 48 -25.27 -6.96 -0.02
N HIS A 49 -25.87 -5.90 -0.59
CA HIS A 49 -27.23 -5.46 -0.29
C HIS A 49 -28.26 -5.96 -1.32
N GLY A 50 -28.01 -7.12 -1.95
CA GLY A 50 -28.92 -7.80 -2.88
C GLY A 50 -28.84 -9.31 -2.72
#